data_AF-A0A968MXK6-F1
#
_entry.id   AF-A0A968MXK6-F1
#
_cell.length_a   1.000
_cell.length_b   1.000
_cell.length_c   1.000
_cell.angle_alpha   90.00
_cell.angle_beta   90.00
_cell.angle_gamma   90.00
#
_symmetry.space_group_name_H-M   'P 1'
#
loop_
_entity.id
_entity.type
_entity.pdbx_description
1 polymer ?
#
loop_
_entity_poly.entity_id
_entity_poly.type
_entity_poly.pdbx_seq_one_letter_code
_entity_poly.pdbx_strand_id
1 'polypeptide(L)'
;MRWQRADVFNPGAIVKDGKVYLLTRSEDNPAAILGGRTSRLGLAVSDDGIHFTHFEKPVLYPDNDAFQEYDFPGGCEDPRIAETEDGKYVVAYTSWNYKVPRLSIAFSSDLMKWEKKGPAFAKAYEGKFGDMASKSASMITRMQNGKPILTKLDGKYWMYWGEHFVNLAWSENLYDWFPLLDEKGDLKEIMTTRPGYFDSNLTECGPPALMTENGILLLYNGKNATDSTADPKLPKGTYSVGQVLFDKSNPEKYCIALIPAFLNLVSLTK
;
A
#
# COMPACT_ATOMS: atom_id res chain seq x y z
N MET A 1 5.44 17.56 20.49
CA MET A 1 5.94 17.14 19.16
C MET A 1 4.94 17.60 18.11
N ARG A 2 5.36 18.28 17.03
CA ARG A 2 4.47 18.73 15.94
C ARG A 2 4.54 17.72 14.79
N TRP A 3 3.75 16.66 14.88
CA TRP A 3 3.92 15.43 14.09
C TRP A 3 3.43 15.51 12.63
N GLN A 4 2.67 16.54 12.29
CA GLN A 4 2.08 16.80 10.96
C GLN A 4 2.52 18.16 10.40
N ARG A 5 3.78 18.54 10.65
CA ARG A 5 4.28 19.89 10.35
C ARG A 5 4.83 20.04 8.95
N ALA A 6 5.44 18.99 8.40
CA ALA A 6 6.07 19.03 7.09
C ALA A 6 5.04 18.76 5.99
N ASP A 7 4.53 17.54 5.94
CA ASP A 7 3.67 17.06 4.85
C ASP A 7 2.58 16.12 5.40
N VAL A 8 1.42 16.12 4.74
CA VAL A 8 0.29 15.21 4.99
C VAL A 8 -0.15 14.63 3.63
N PHE A 9 0.06 13.34 3.41
CA PHE A 9 -0.06 12.72 2.09
C PHE A 9 -0.27 11.20 2.17
N ASN A 10 -0.26 10.51 1.02
CA ASN A 10 -0.37 9.06 0.85
C ASN A 10 -1.38 8.36 1.78
N PRO A 11 -2.68 8.72 1.72
CA PRO A 11 -3.65 8.19 2.65
C PRO A 11 -4.17 6.79 2.25
N GLY A 12 -4.48 5.98 3.26
CA GLY A 12 -5.44 4.88 3.14
C GLY A 12 -6.85 5.37 3.45
N ALA A 13 -7.88 4.77 2.84
CA ALA A 13 -9.27 5.20 3.02
C ALA A 13 -10.19 4.01 3.34
N ILE A 14 -11.16 4.20 4.23
CA ILE A 14 -12.19 3.21 4.58
C ILE A 14 -13.52 3.89 4.92
N VAL A 15 -14.64 3.18 4.79
CA VAL A 15 -15.96 3.65 5.21
C VAL A 15 -16.39 2.94 6.48
N LYS A 16 -16.73 3.71 7.52
CA LYS A 16 -17.23 3.22 8.80
C LYS A 16 -18.43 4.08 9.23
N ASP A 17 -19.54 3.43 9.58
CA ASP A 17 -20.76 4.09 10.06
C ASP A 17 -21.26 5.23 9.15
N GLY A 18 -21.20 5.03 7.83
CA GLY A 18 -21.63 6.01 6.83
C GLY A 18 -20.67 7.18 6.62
N LYS A 19 -19.53 7.21 7.31
CA LYS A 19 -18.50 8.25 7.20
C LYS A 19 -17.25 7.71 6.50
N VAL A 20 -16.52 8.59 5.82
CA VAL A 20 -15.22 8.29 5.21
C VAL A 20 -14.13 8.59 6.23
N TYR A 21 -13.24 7.63 6.46
CA TYR A 21 -12.06 7.79 7.28
C TYR A 21 -10.81 7.73 6.40
N LEU A 22 -9.88 8.65 6.62
CA LEU A 22 -8.55 8.65 6.03
C LEU A 22 -7.50 8.36 7.09
N LEU A 23 -6.62 7.42 6.79
CA LEU A 23 -5.41 7.15 7.54
C LEU A 23 -4.25 7.81 6.78
N THR A 24 -3.84 9.01 7.20
CA THR A 24 -2.91 9.87 6.46
C THR A 24 -1.47 9.68 6.93
N ARG A 25 -0.50 9.58 6.02
CA ARG A 25 0.92 9.71 6.39
C ARG A 25 1.21 11.18 6.73
N SER A 26 1.86 11.40 7.86
CA SER A 26 2.25 12.73 8.32
C SER A 26 3.69 12.75 8.81
N GLU A 27 4.44 13.77 8.40
CA GLU A 27 5.86 13.94 8.73
C GLU A 27 6.11 15.22 9.56
N ASP A 28 7.12 15.17 10.42
CA ASP A 28 7.33 16.16 11.48
C ASP A 28 8.36 17.26 11.19
N ASN A 29 9.38 16.99 10.38
CA ASN A 29 10.51 17.89 10.18
C ASN A 29 10.67 18.36 8.72
N PRO A 30 10.25 19.59 8.37
CA PRO A 30 10.37 20.10 7.00
C PRO A 30 11.82 20.29 6.54
N ALA A 31 12.79 20.38 7.46
CA ALA A 31 14.20 20.59 7.13
C ALA A 31 14.97 19.29 6.84
N ALA A 32 14.37 18.12 7.05
CA ALA A 32 15.01 16.85 6.77
C ALA A 32 14.83 16.44 5.30
N ILE A 33 15.84 15.75 4.75
CA ILE A 33 15.80 15.16 3.41
C ILE A 33 14.72 14.06 3.32
N LEU A 34 14.31 13.69 2.10
CA LEU A 34 13.34 12.63 1.86
C LEU A 34 13.77 11.33 2.57
N GLY A 35 12.84 10.71 3.31
CA GLY A 35 13.11 9.51 4.12
C GLY A 35 13.93 9.75 5.39
N GLY A 36 14.33 11.00 5.69
CA GLY A 36 15.03 11.40 6.91
C GLY A 36 14.13 12.04 7.97
N ARG A 37 12.82 11.83 7.87
CA ARG A 37 11.78 12.29 8.80
C ARG A 37 11.20 11.10 9.58
N THR A 38 10.32 11.35 10.54
CA THR A 38 9.53 10.28 11.18
C THR A 38 8.08 10.34 10.69
N SER A 39 7.69 9.35 9.89
CA SER A 39 6.32 9.16 9.43
C SER A 39 5.42 8.60 10.53
N ARG A 40 4.24 9.19 10.71
CA ARG A 40 3.18 8.69 11.61
C ARG A 40 1.86 8.70 10.87
N LEU A 41 0.94 7.82 11.25
CA LEU A 41 -0.37 7.76 10.65
C LEU A 41 -1.38 8.55 11.48
N GLY A 42 -1.89 9.64 10.91
CA GLY A 42 -3.02 10.41 11.43
C GLY A 42 -4.35 9.80 11.00
N LEU A 43 -5.41 10.04 11.77
CA LEU A 43 -6.78 9.71 11.37
C LEU A 43 -7.55 11.00 11.08
N ALA A 44 -8.34 11.00 10.02
CA ALA A 44 -9.28 12.06 9.71
C ALA A 44 -10.64 11.47 9.30
N VAL A 45 -11.72 12.18 9.61
CA VAL A 45 -13.10 11.72 9.32
C VAL A 45 -13.87 12.77 8.53
N SER A 46 -14.72 12.32 7.62
CA SER A 46 -15.59 13.16 6.80
C SER A 46 -16.97 12.55 6.62
N ASP A 47 -17.99 13.41 6.59
CA ASP A 47 -19.37 13.08 6.27
C ASP A 47 -19.66 13.09 4.76
N ASP A 48 -18.89 13.85 3.98
CA ASP A 48 -19.14 14.07 2.55
C ASP A 48 -17.99 13.59 1.63
N GLY A 49 -16.90 13.09 2.22
CA GLY A 49 -15.71 12.65 1.50
C GLY A 49 -14.83 13.78 0.97
N ILE A 50 -15.12 15.04 1.31
CA ILE A 50 -14.42 16.24 0.84
C ILE A 50 -13.85 17.03 2.02
N HIS A 51 -14.67 17.31 3.03
CA HIS A 51 -14.26 18.08 4.21
C HIS A 51 -13.92 17.14 5.36
N PHE A 52 -12.66 17.15 5.77
CA PHE A 52 -12.13 16.25 6.79
C PHE A 52 -11.79 16.98 8.09
N THR A 53 -12.15 16.35 9.21
CA THR A 53 -11.68 16.75 10.55
C THR A 53 -10.61 15.76 11.02
N HIS A 54 -9.42 16.27 11.34
CA HIS A 54 -8.30 15.47 11.84
C HIS A 54 -8.42 15.23 13.34
N PHE A 55 -8.08 14.02 13.77
CA PHE A 55 -7.85 13.71 15.17
C PHE A 55 -6.50 14.31 15.64
N GLU A 56 -6.43 14.74 16.90
CA GLU A 56 -5.26 15.49 17.40
C GLU A 56 -3.97 14.66 17.48
N LYS A 57 -4.10 13.35 17.67
CA LYS A 57 -2.99 12.42 17.89
C LYS A 57 -2.90 11.40 16.74
N PRO A 58 -1.68 10.99 16.34
CA PRO A 58 -1.53 9.88 15.42
C PRO A 58 -2.03 8.58 16.06
N VAL A 59 -2.54 7.67 15.24
CA VAL A 59 -3.12 6.39 15.67
C VAL A 59 -2.16 5.21 15.46
N LEU A 60 -1.16 5.36 14.58
CA LEU A 60 -0.07 4.40 14.42
C LEU A 60 1.26 5.15 14.25
N TYR A 61 2.26 4.78 15.05
CA TYR A 61 3.55 5.47 15.13
C TYR A 61 4.62 4.53 15.72
N PRO A 62 5.93 4.84 15.53
CA PRO A 62 7.00 4.15 16.24
C PRO A 62 6.87 4.36 17.75
N ASP A 63 6.87 3.28 18.50
CA ASP A 63 6.74 3.27 19.95
C ASP A 63 7.83 2.38 20.58
N ASN A 64 7.95 2.39 21.89
CA ASN A 64 8.81 1.47 22.63
C ASN A 64 8.11 0.09 22.76
N ASP A 65 7.95 -0.60 21.63
CA ASP A 65 7.32 -1.90 21.51
C ASP A 65 8.24 -2.91 20.80
N ALA A 66 7.77 -4.16 20.63
CA ALA A 66 8.55 -5.22 20.01
C ALA A 66 8.89 -4.99 18.52
N PHE A 67 8.30 -3.97 17.89
CA PHE A 67 8.47 -3.65 16.46
C PHE A 67 9.32 -2.40 16.24
N GLN A 68 9.84 -1.77 17.31
CA GLN A 68 10.69 -0.59 17.25
C GLN A 68 11.90 -0.79 16.32
N GLU A 69 12.45 -2.00 16.24
CA GLU A 69 13.58 -2.30 15.35
C GLU A 69 13.28 -2.09 13.86
N TYR A 70 12.00 -2.11 13.47
CA TYR A 70 11.55 -2.00 12.09
C TYR A 70 11.06 -0.60 11.72
N ASP A 71 10.49 0.15 12.67
CA ASP A 71 9.86 1.44 12.42
C ASP A 71 10.59 2.65 13.05
N PHE A 72 11.61 2.44 13.88
CA PHE A 72 12.40 3.53 14.44
C PHE A 72 13.73 3.75 13.68
N PRO A 73 14.13 5.00 13.37
CA PRO A 73 13.43 6.26 13.65
C PRO A 73 12.47 6.72 12.53
N GLY A 74 12.34 5.97 11.44
CA GLY A 74 11.77 6.48 10.20
C GLY A 74 10.25 6.48 10.11
N GLY A 75 9.56 5.61 10.84
CA GLY A 75 8.11 5.70 10.97
C GLY A 75 7.31 4.54 10.40
N CYS A 76 6.00 4.81 10.37
CA CYS A 76 4.98 4.01 9.69
C CYS A 76 4.47 4.81 8.50
N GLU A 77 4.61 4.30 7.28
CA GLU A 77 4.36 5.03 6.03
C GLU A 77 3.28 4.38 5.15
N ASP A 78 2.69 5.19 4.27
CA ASP A 78 1.92 4.78 3.09
C ASP A 78 0.87 3.67 3.32
N PRO A 79 -0.09 3.88 4.24
CA PRO A 79 -1.06 2.86 4.61
C PRO A 79 -2.03 2.52 3.49
N ARG A 80 -2.37 1.23 3.38
CA ARG A 80 -3.54 0.70 2.67
C ARG A 80 -4.37 -0.12 3.65
N ILE A 81 -5.66 0.19 3.74
CA ILE A 81 -6.56 -0.36 4.75
C ILE A 81 -7.72 -1.11 4.08
N ALA A 82 -8.11 -2.25 4.66
CA ALA A 82 -9.28 -3.02 4.26
C ALA A 82 -10.00 -3.59 5.50
N GLU A 83 -11.26 -3.99 5.32
CA GLU A 83 -12.12 -4.52 6.39
C GLU A 83 -12.43 -6.00 6.12
N THR A 84 -12.39 -6.84 7.16
CA THR A 84 -12.84 -8.24 7.10
C THR A 84 -14.35 -8.36 7.27
N GLU A 85 -14.92 -9.52 6.95
CA GLU A 85 -16.37 -9.75 7.08
C GLU A 85 -16.89 -9.62 8.52
N ASP A 86 -16.04 -9.89 9.52
CA ASP A 86 -16.34 -9.73 10.95
C ASP A 86 -16.03 -8.31 11.48
N GLY A 87 -15.73 -7.34 10.61
CA GLY A 87 -15.58 -5.92 10.97
C GLY A 87 -14.21 -5.55 11.54
N LYS A 88 -13.19 -6.39 11.34
CA LYS A 88 -11.81 -6.09 11.72
C LYS A 88 -11.11 -5.32 10.61
N TYR A 89 -10.43 -4.24 10.96
CA TYR A 89 -9.60 -3.49 10.03
C TYR A 89 -8.19 -4.05 9.98
N VAL A 90 -7.68 -4.19 8.76
CA VAL A 90 -6.31 -4.57 8.47
C VAL A 90 -5.65 -3.42 7.72
N VAL A 91 -4.51 -2.94 8.24
CA VAL A 91 -3.66 -2.00 7.52
C VAL A 91 -2.36 -2.66 7.14
N ALA A 92 -2.01 -2.55 5.86
CA ALA A 92 -0.68 -2.79 5.36
C ALA A 92 0.04 -1.45 5.20
N TYR A 93 1.24 -1.33 5.74
CA TYR A 93 2.02 -0.09 5.78
C TYR A 93 3.52 -0.39 5.66
N THR A 94 4.33 0.63 5.40
CA THR A 94 5.79 0.48 5.41
C THR A 94 6.34 0.83 6.78
N SER A 95 7.03 -0.08 7.45
CA SER A 95 7.87 0.23 8.61
C SER A 95 9.26 0.63 8.12
N TRP A 96 9.74 1.80 8.54
CA TRP A 96 11.00 2.38 8.08
C TRP A 96 11.97 2.66 9.24
N ASN A 97 13.15 2.04 9.23
CA ASN A 97 14.17 2.19 10.27
C ASN A 97 15.46 2.89 9.79
N TYR A 98 15.38 3.64 8.68
CA TYR A 98 16.53 4.26 7.98
C TYR A 98 17.50 3.27 7.33
N LYS A 99 17.16 1.97 7.29
CA LYS A 99 17.98 0.93 6.65
C LYS A 99 17.21 0.17 5.59
N VAL A 100 16.11 -0.49 5.98
CA VAL A 100 15.31 -1.32 5.08
C VAL A 100 13.82 -0.99 5.25
N PRO A 101 13.11 -0.56 4.18
CA PRO A 101 11.67 -0.42 4.24
C PRO A 101 11.03 -1.81 4.21
N ARG A 102 10.15 -2.11 5.15
CA ARG A 102 9.46 -3.41 5.20
C ARG A 102 7.96 -3.23 5.17
N LEU A 103 7.29 -4.01 4.32
CA LEU A 103 5.85 -4.13 4.35
C LEU A 103 5.46 -4.81 5.66
N SER A 104 4.68 -4.11 6.47
CA SER A 104 4.24 -4.52 7.80
C SER A 104 2.73 -4.46 7.92
N ILE A 105 2.18 -5.26 8.85
CA ILE A 105 0.74 -5.37 9.09
C ILE A 105 0.39 -4.88 10.49
N ALA A 106 -0.77 -4.22 10.62
CA ALA A 106 -1.41 -4.00 11.90
C ALA A 106 -2.93 -4.20 11.81
N PHE A 107 -3.54 -4.51 12.94
CA PHE A 107 -4.98 -4.76 13.05
C PHE A 107 -5.66 -3.79 14.01
N SER A 108 -6.93 -3.48 13.75
CA SER A 108 -7.73 -2.62 14.62
C SER A 108 -9.20 -3.03 14.54
N SER A 109 -9.97 -2.73 15.60
CA SER A 109 -11.44 -2.82 15.59
C SER A 109 -12.13 -1.45 15.57
N ASP A 110 -11.42 -0.36 15.90
CA ASP A 110 -12.00 0.97 16.04
C ASP A 110 -11.36 2.08 15.16
N LEU A 111 -10.29 1.76 14.41
CA LEU A 111 -9.40 2.65 13.64
C LEU A 111 -8.44 3.50 14.50
N MET A 112 -8.55 3.42 15.82
CA MET A 112 -7.81 4.25 16.78
C MET A 112 -6.68 3.48 17.44
N LYS A 113 -6.91 2.21 17.81
CA LYS A 113 -5.95 1.35 18.50
C LYS A 113 -5.50 0.24 17.57
N TRP A 114 -4.22 0.28 17.22
CA TRP A 114 -3.63 -0.67 16.29
C TRP A 114 -2.73 -1.67 17.01
N GLU A 115 -2.99 -2.95 16.79
CA GLU A 115 -2.12 -4.06 17.17
C GLU A 115 -1.16 -4.35 16.01
N LYS A 116 0.11 -3.95 16.16
CA LYS A 116 1.17 -4.27 15.19
C LYS A 116 1.42 -5.79 15.15
N LYS A 117 1.62 -6.32 13.96
CA LYS A 117 2.00 -7.72 13.71
C LYS A 117 3.42 -7.86 13.14
N GLY A 118 4.04 -6.75 12.75
CA GLY A 118 5.40 -6.70 12.21
C GLY A 118 5.47 -6.95 10.70
N PRO A 119 6.68 -7.21 10.17
CA PRO A 119 6.90 -7.42 8.74
C PRO A 119 6.11 -8.61 8.20
N ALA A 120 5.36 -8.38 7.13
CA ALA A 120 4.45 -9.34 6.50
C ALA A 120 5.15 -10.64 6.06
N PHE A 121 6.42 -10.53 5.65
CA PHE A 121 7.18 -11.64 5.08
C PHE A 121 8.19 -12.27 6.05
N ALA A 122 8.19 -11.88 7.33
CA ALA A 122 9.17 -12.33 8.32
C ALA A 122 9.23 -13.85 8.49
N LYS A 123 8.10 -14.55 8.32
CA LYS A 123 8.02 -16.02 8.45
C LYS A 123 8.03 -16.77 7.12
N ALA A 124 7.93 -16.06 6.00
CA ALA A 124 7.83 -16.69 4.70
C ALA A 124 9.12 -17.45 4.38
N TYR A 125 9.01 -18.72 4.00
CA TYR A 125 10.12 -19.54 3.54
C TYR A 125 11.32 -19.51 4.51
N GLU A 126 11.08 -19.82 5.78
CA GLU A 126 12.10 -19.84 6.84
C GLU A 126 12.80 -18.48 7.02
N GLY A 127 12.08 -17.39 6.76
CA GLY A 127 12.56 -16.02 6.93
C GLY A 127 13.36 -15.48 5.75
N LYS A 128 13.38 -16.16 4.60
CA LYS A 128 14.09 -15.75 3.38
C LYS A 128 13.89 -14.28 3.01
N PHE A 129 12.69 -13.73 3.26
CA PHE A 129 12.31 -12.37 2.86
C PHE A 129 12.16 -11.39 4.04
N GLY A 130 12.57 -11.76 5.26
CA GLY A 130 12.39 -10.92 6.46
C GLY A 130 13.14 -9.58 6.42
N ASP A 131 14.29 -9.54 5.73
CA ASP A 131 15.12 -8.34 5.57
C ASP A 131 15.07 -7.75 4.17
N MET A 132 14.10 -8.16 3.36
CA MET A 132 13.92 -7.65 2.01
C MET A 132 13.17 -6.31 2.02
N ALA A 133 13.67 -5.37 1.22
CA ALA A 133 12.95 -4.13 0.95
C ALA A 133 11.59 -4.44 0.32
N SER A 134 10.51 -4.01 0.98
CA SER A 134 9.14 -4.27 0.56
C SER A 134 8.22 -3.15 1.03
N LYS A 135 7.19 -2.85 0.23
CA LYS A 135 6.18 -1.81 0.52
C LYS A 135 4.96 -2.00 -0.37
N SER A 136 3.95 -1.15 -0.15
CA SER A 136 2.82 -0.90 -1.05
C SER A 136 2.02 -2.15 -1.38
N ALA A 137 1.05 -2.50 -0.53
CA ALA A 137 0.22 -3.70 -0.69
C ALA A 137 -1.28 -3.43 -0.89
N SER A 138 -1.80 -3.97 -1.98
CA SER A 138 -3.20 -3.93 -2.39
C SER A 138 -3.86 -5.28 -2.09
N MET A 139 -4.36 -5.45 -0.87
CA MET A 139 -5.14 -6.64 -0.48
C MET A 139 -6.40 -6.78 -1.35
N ILE A 140 -6.75 -8.00 -1.72
CA ILE A 140 -7.90 -8.27 -2.60
C ILE A 140 -9.20 -8.23 -1.79
N THR A 141 -10.14 -7.43 -2.26
CA THR A 141 -11.46 -7.21 -1.68
C THR A 141 -12.56 -7.56 -2.67
N ARG A 142 -13.81 -7.71 -2.20
CA ARG A 142 -15.02 -7.77 -3.02
C ARG A 142 -16.07 -6.82 -2.47
N MET A 143 -16.94 -6.31 -3.32
CA MET A 143 -18.10 -5.57 -2.83
C MET A 143 -19.06 -6.49 -2.09
N GLN A 144 -19.39 -6.14 -0.85
CA GLN A 144 -20.41 -6.78 -0.03
C GLN A 144 -21.14 -5.70 0.76
N ASN A 145 -22.47 -5.66 0.63
CA ASN A 145 -23.33 -4.66 1.30
C ASN A 145 -22.86 -3.20 1.10
N GLY A 146 -22.43 -2.88 -0.12
CA GLY A 146 -21.98 -1.52 -0.48
C GLY A 146 -20.58 -1.14 0.02
N LYS A 147 -19.80 -2.09 0.57
CA LYS A 147 -18.41 -1.87 1.01
C LYS A 147 -17.44 -2.87 0.41
N PRO A 148 -16.16 -2.50 0.17
CA PRO A 148 -15.11 -3.46 -0.16
C PRO A 148 -14.68 -4.23 1.09
N ILE A 149 -14.87 -5.55 1.07
CA ILE A 149 -14.52 -6.47 2.16
C ILE A 149 -13.43 -7.43 1.69
N LEU A 150 -12.42 -7.66 2.53
CA LEU A 150 -11.36 -8.65 2.31
C LEU A 150 -11.97 -10.00 1.96
N THR A 151 -11.53 -10.57 0.85
CA THR A 151 -12.10 -11.82 0.33
C THR A 151 -11.03 -12.87 0.17
N LYS A 152 -11.44 -14.12 0.38
CA LYS A 152 -10.61 -15.28 0.07
C LYS A 152 -10.81 -15.71 -1.37
N LEU A 153 -9.74 -16.20 -1.99
CA LEU A 153 -9.73 -16.97 -3.22
C LEU A 153 -9.11 -18.32 -2.87
N ASP A 154 -9.83 -19.41 -3.14
CA ASP A 154 -9.42 -20.79 -2.81
C ASP A 154 -8.96 -20.94 -1.34
N GLY A 155 -9.72 -20.35 -0.42
CA GLY A 155 -9.49 -20.46 1.03
C GLY A 155 -8.41 -19.55 1.60
N LYS A 156 -7.68 -18.81 0.76
CA LYS A 156 -6.58 -17.92 1.17
C LYS A 156 -6.92 -16.45 0.88
N TYR A 157 -6.42 -15.55 1.71
CA TYR A 157 -6.36 -14.13 1.38
C TYR A 157 -5.21 -13.87 0.42
N TRP A 158 -5.35 -12.84 -0.41
CA TRP A 158 -4.38 -12.48 -1.42
C TRP A 158 -4.13 -10.98 -1.41
N MET A 159 -2.92 -10.57 -1.78
CA MET A 159 -2.57 -9.18 -2.03
C MET A 159 -1.61 -9.05 -3.20
N TYR A 160 -1.85 -8.06 -4.05
CA TYR A 160 -0.81 -7.53 -4.92
C TYR A 160 0.10 -6.63 -4.09
N TRP A 161 1.41 -6.63 -4.35
CA TRP A 161 2.31 -5.75 -3.61
C TRP A 161 3.56 -5.39 -4.42
N GLY A 162 4.27 -4.34 -4.01
CA GLY A 162 5.55 -3.94 -4.61
C GLY A 162 5.55 -2.55 -5.24
N GLU A 163 6.76 -2.09 -5.56
CA GLU A 163 7.08 -0.75 -6.09
C GLU A 163 7.70 -0.83 -7.49
N HIS A 164 8.80 -1.59 -7.64
CA HIS A 164 9.49 -1.77 -8.92
C HIS A 164 8.74 -2.67 -9.90
N PHE A 165 8.03 -3.65 -9.37
CA PHE A 165 7.14 -4.54 -10.11
C PHE A 165 6.04 -5.01 -9.17
N VAL A 166 4.90 -5.39 -9.75
CA VAL A 166 3.81 -6.00 -9.00
C VAL A 166 4.14 -7.46 -8.76
N ASN A 167 4.03 -7.84 -7.49
CA ASN A 167 4.14 -9.19 -6.96
C ASN A 167 2.78 -9.65 -6.47
N LEU A 168 2.67 -10.93 -6.13
CA LEU A 168 1.50 -11.49 -5.47
C LEU A 168 1.94 -12.23 -4.20
N ALA A 169 1.12 -12.18 -3.16
CA ALA A 169 1.33 -12.95 -1.93
C ALA A 169 -0.01 -13.47 -1.40
N TRP A 170 0.03 -14.61 -0.71
CA TRP A 170 -1.14 -15.18 -0.03
C TRP A 170 -0.95 -15.25 1.48
N SER A 171 -2.06 -15.29 2.21
CA SER A 171 -2.05 -15.47 3.67
C SER A 171 -3.30 -16.23 4.13
N GLU A 172 -3.17 -16.95 5.24
CA GLU A 172 -4.30 -17.60 5.91
C GLU A 172 -4.85 -16.75 7.07
N ASN A 173 -4.03 -15.83 7.61
CA ASN A 173 -4.30 -15.10 8.84
C ASN A 173 -4.19 -13.58 8.71
N LEU A 174 -3.91 -13.06 7.51
CA LEU A 174 -3.78 -11.64 7.15
C LEU A 174 -2.53 -10.94 7.69
N TYR A 175 -1.62 -11.61 8.39
CA TYR A 175 -0.38 -10.99 8.89
C TYR A 175 0.90 -11.76 8.57
N ASP A 176 0.86 -13.08 8.48
CA ASP A 176 1.93 -13.89 7.90
C ASP A 176 1.62 -14.09 6.41
N TRP A 177 2.38 -13.43 5.55
CA TRP A 177 2.17 -13.45 4.09
C TRP A 177 3.30 -14.21 3.39
N PHE A 178 2.97 -14.90 2.32
CA PHE A 178 3.87 -15.74 1.54
C PHE A 178 3.92 -15.23 0.09
N PRO A 179 4.99 -14.53 -0.32
CA PRO A 179 5.18 -14.09 -1.70
C PRO A 179 5.22 -15.25 -2.68
N LEU A 180 4.61 -15.10 -3.85
CA LEU A 180 4.77 -16.08 -4.92
C LEU A 180 6.18 -16.03 -5.48
N LEU A 181 6.72 -17.24 -5.72
CA LEU A 181 8.05 -17.43 -6.26
C LEU A 181 7.98 -18.06 -7.65
N ASP A 182 8.98 -17.78 -8.47
CA ASP A 182 9.20 -18.46 -9.75
C ASP A 182 9.87 -19.83 -9.54
N GLU A 183 10.17 -20.53 -10.63
CA GLU A 183 10.81 -21.86 -10.60
C GLU A 183 12.24 -21.84 -10.00
N LYS A 184 12.89 -20.68 -9.95
CA LYS A 184 14.22 -20.47 -9.34
C LYS A 184 14.13 -20.12 -7.87
N GLY A 185 12.92 -19.88 -7.37
CA GLY A 185 12.67 -19.41 -6.02
C GLY A 185 12.85 -17.90 -5.85
N ASP A 186 12.98 -17.14 -6.94
CA ASP A 186 12.99 -15.68 -6.92
C ASP A 186 11.55 -15.15 -6.88
N LEU A 187 11.36 -13.87 -6.53
CA LEU A 187 10.03 -13.28 -6.53
C LEU A 187 9.42 -13.34 -7.94
N LYS A 188 8.17 -13.81 -8.02
CA LYS A 188 7.47 -13.88 -9.29
C LYS A 188 6.97 -12.49 -9.69
N GLU A 189 7.53 -11.97 -10.79
CA GLU A 189 7.11 -10.71 -11.39
C GLU A 189 5.76 -10.89 -12.10
N ILE A 190 4.69 -10.34 -11.52
CA ILE A 190 3.32 -10.43 -12.08
C ILE A 190 3.07 -9.33 -13.11
N MET A 191 3.59 -8.13 -12.87
CA MET A 191 3.53 -7.01 -13.82
C MET A 191 4.76 -6.12 -13.68
N THR A 192 5.42 -5.85 -14.80
CA THR A 192 6.67 -5.08 -14.87
C THR A 192 6.48 -3.75 -15.59
N THR A 193 7.50 -2.89 -15.50
CA THR A 193 7.54 -1.59 -16.18
C THR A 193 7.56 -1.73 -17.70
N ARG A 194 7.06 -0.70 -18.40
CA ARG A 194 7.00 -0.68 -19.87
C ARG A 194 7.75 0.53 -20.43
N PRO A 195 8.90 0.34 -21.10
CA PRO A 195 9.59 1.45 -21.77
C PRO A 195 8.69 2.20 -22.75
N GLY A 196 8.73 3.53 -22.71
CA GLY A 196 7.92 4.42 -23.53
C GLY A 196 6.51 4.69 -23.00
N TYR A 197 6.13 4.12 -21.86
CA TYR A 197 4.84 4.35 -21.20
C TYR A 197 5.00 5.09 -19.86
N PHE A 198 3.89 5.58 -19.30
CA PHE A 198 3.85 6.33 -18.04
C PHE A 198 4.40 5.54 -16.84
N ASP A 199 4.38 4.21 -16.91
CA ASP A 199 4.88 3.26 -15.91
C ASP A 199 6.21 2.63 -16.34
N SER A 200 7.08 3.45 -16.93
CA SER A 200 8.40 3.04 -17.45
C SER A 200 9.47 2.85 -16.38
N ASN A 201 9.28 3.36 -15.16
CA ASN A 201 10.25 3.25 -14.05
C ASN A 201 9.73 2.44 -12.86
N LEU A 202 8.46 2.60 -12.49
CA LEU A 202 7.82 1.86 -11.40
C LEU A 202 6.39 1.45 -11.77
N THR A 203 5.92 0.36 -11.20
CA THR A 203 4.54 -0.14 -11.25
C THR A 203 4.07 -0.42 -9.81
N GLU A 204 3.92 0.65 -9.03
CA GLU A 204 3.70 0.55 -7.59
C GLU A 204 2.23 0.34 -7.22
N CYS A 205 1.93 -0.70 -6.42
CA CYS A 205 0.56 -1.03 -6.04
C CYS A 205 -0.15 0.13 -5.31
N GLY A 206 -1.40 0.43 -5.65
CA GLY A 206 -2.18 1.53 -5.10
C GLY A 206 -3.12 1.10 -3.95
N PRO A 207 -4.42 1.43 -3.98
CA PRO A 207 -5.39 1.02 -2.95
C PRO A 207 -5.63 -0.51 -2.97
N PRO A 208 -6.39 -1.07 -2.00
CA PRO A 208 -6.86 -2.45 -2.07
C PRO A 208 -7.45 -2.79 -3.44
N ALA A 209 -7.12 -3.98 -3.97
CA ALA A 209 -7.64 -4.44 -5.24
C ALA A 209 -9.11 -4.86 -5.10
N LEU A 210 -9.89 -4.69 -6.15
CA LEU A 210 -11.33 -4.96 -6.13
C LEU A 210 -11.68 -6.08 -7.11
N MET A 211 -12.21 -7.17 -6.59
CA MET A 211 -12.83 -8.22 -7.38
C MET A 211 -14.16 -7.73 -7.95
N THR A 212 -14.28 -7.81 -9.27
CA THR A 212 -15.45 -7.43 -10.06
C THR A 212 -15.92 -8.62 -10.90
N GLU A 213 -17.05 -8.47 -11.60
CA GLU A 213 -17.54 -9.49 -12.53
C GLU A 213 -16.55 -9.79 -13.67
N ASN A 214 -15.77 -8.78 -14.08
CA ASN A 214 -14.84 -8.85 -15.20
C ASN A 214 -13.43 -9.33 -14.80
N GLY A 215 -13.13 -9.43 -13.51
CA GLY A 215 -11.78 -9.73 -13.03
C GLY A 215 -11.43 -8.96 -11.76
N ILE A 216 -10.19 -9.08 -11.32
CA ILE A 216 -9.65 -8.37 -10.17
C ILE A 216 -8.97 -7.09 -10.66
N LEU A 217 -9.57 -5.95 -10.32
CA LEU A 217 -9.09 -4.62 -10.69
C LEU A 217 -8.03 -4.16 -9.69
N LEU A 218 -6.82 -3.91 -10.17
CA LEU A 218 -5.78 -3.22 -9.42
C LEU A 218 -5.58 -1.82 -9.99
N LEU A 219 -5.79 -0.82 -9.14
CA LEU A 219 -5.31 0.54 -9.39
C LEU A 219 -3.87 0.64 -8.89
N TYR A 220 -2.97 1.18 -9.70
CA TYR A 220 -1.55 1.27 -9.38
C TYR A 220 -0.97 2.63 -9.80
N ASN A 221 0.21 2.96 -9.29
CA ASN A 221 0.94 4.18 -9.59
C ASN A 221 2.12 3.85 -10.50
N GLY A 222 2.08 4.39 -11.73
CA GLY A 222 3.18 4.31 -12.67
C GLY A 222 4.09 5.53 -12.54
N LYS A 223 5.38 5.32 -12.32
CA LYS A 223 6.37 6.41 -12.37
C LYS A 223 6.99 6.48 -13.76
N ASN A 224 6.95 7.66 -14.38
CA ASN A 224 7.60 7.87 -15.67
C ASN A 224 9.12 7.91 -15.48
N ALA A 225 9.87 7.27 -16.38
CA ALA A 225 11.33 7.23 -16.29
C ALA A 225 11.98 8.61 -16.43
N THR A 226 13.24 8.70 -15.99
CA THR A 226 14.05 9.92 -16.07
C THR A 226 15.08 9.87 -17.20
N ASP A 227 15.23 8.72 -17.85
CA ASP A 227 16.15 8.47 -18.95
C ASP A 227 15.42 8.45 -20.31
N SER A 228 15.97 7.75 -21.31
CA SER A 228 15.41 7.62 -22.65
C SER A 228 14.23 6.65 -22.74
N THR A 229 13.92 5.90 -21.68
CA THR A 229 12.80 4.96 -21.64
C THR A 229 11.49 5.61 -21.18
N ALA A 230 11.50 6.91 -20.90
CA ALA A 230 10.32 7.67 -20.47
C ALA A 230 9.27 7.79 -21.58
N ASP A 231 7.99 7.87 -21.22
CA ASP A 231 6.95 8.38 -22.10
C ASP A 231 7.22 9.87 -22.39
N PRO A 232 7.46 10.24 -23.67
CA PRO A 232 7.79 11.62 -24.02
C PRO A 232 6.61 12.60 -23.83
N LYS A 233 5.38 12.10 -23.62
CA LYS A 233 4.18 12.92 -23.40
C LYS A 233 4.01 13.37 -21.95
N LEU A 234 4.77 12.79 -21.02
CA LEU A 234 4.66 13.08 -19.58
C LEU A 234 5.98 13.64 -19.05
N PRO A 235 5.95 14.54 -18.04
CA PRO A 235 7.19 14.97 -17.40
C PRO A 235 7.91 13.78 -16.75
N LYS A 236 9.23 13.76 -16.88
CA LYS A 236 10.10 12.74 -16.28
C LYS A 236 9.90 12.66 -14.76
N GLY A 237 9.84 11.45 -14.22
CA GLY A 237 9.67 11.21 -12.78
C GLY A 237 8.24 11.39 -12.24
N THR A 238 7.27 11.79 -13.08
CA THR A 238 5.86 11.98 -12.66
C THR A 238 5.21 10.64 -12.33
N TYR A 239 4.40 10.62 -11.27
CA TYR A 239 3.50 9.50 -10.99
C TYR A 239 2.13 9.72 -11.61
N SER A 240 1.64 8.72 -12.34
CA SER A 240 0.29 8.70 -12.94
C SER A 240 -0.44 7.42 -12.55
N VAL A 241 -1.77 7.47 -12.49
CA VAL A 241 -2.57 6.30 -12.08
C VAL A 241 -2.86 5.39 -13.26
N GLY A 242 -2.48 4.12 -13.12
CA GLY A 242 -2.80 3.03 -14.03
C GLY A 242 -3.87 2.10 -13.48
N GLN A 243 -4.44 1.28 -14.36
CA GLN A 243 -5.34 0.20 -13.98
C GLN A 243 -4.97 -1.09 -14.72
N VAL A 244 -5.02 -2.22 -14.03
CA VAL A 244 -4.82 -3.53 -14.64
C VAL A 244 -5.91 -4.48 -14.13
N LEU A 245 -6.38 -5.34 -15.02
CA LEU A 245 -7.38 -6.35 -14.73
C LEU A 245 -6.75 -7.74 -14.77
N PHE A 246 -6.82 -8.45 -13.66
CA PHE A 246 -6.40 -9.85 -13.53
C PHE A 246 -7.59 -10.80 -13.61
N ASP A 247 -7.34 -12.06 -13.94
CA ASP A 247 -8.36 -13.10 -13.97
C ASP A 247 -8.90 -13.35 -12.55
N LYS A 248 -10.23 -13.47 -12.42
CA LYS A 248 -10.89 -13.70 -11.14
C LYS A 248 -10.61 -15.07 -10.52
N SER A 249 -10.31 -16.08 -11.35
CA SER A 249 -9.99 -17.44 -10.87
C SER A 249 -8.49 -17.69 -10.79
N ASN A 250 -7.68 -16.81 -11.39
CA ASN A 250 -6.23 -16.88 -11.31
C ASN A 250 -5.63 -15.47 -11.16
N PRO A 251 -5.38 -15.01 -9.92
CA PRO A 251 -4.87 -13.66 -9.66
C PRO A 251 -3.47 -13.40 -10.25
N GLU A 252 -2.76 -14.41 -10.74
CA GLU A 252 -1.47 -14.27 -11.43
C GLU A 252 -1.62 -13.88 -12.90
N LYS A 253 -2.77 -14.17 -13.53
CA LYS A 253 -2.96 -14.03 -14.97
C LYS A 253 -3.52 -12.64 -15.29
N TYR A 254 -2.75 -11.83 -16.01
CA TYR A 254 -3.23 -10.55 -16.53
C TYR A 254 -4.19 -10.79 -17.71
N CYS A 255 -5.35 -10.13 -17.69
CA CYS A 255 -6.33 -10.18 -18.77
C CYS A 255 -6.18 -8.99 -19.72
N ILE A 256 -6.14 -7.77 -19.18
CA ILE A 256 -6.03 -6.51 -19.95
C ILE A 256 -5.29 -5.47 -19.09
N ALA A 257 -4.30 -4.78 -19.65
CA ALA A 257 -3.76 -3.54 -19.09
C ALA A 257 -4.54 -2.36 -19.67
N LEU A 258 -5.25 -1.61 -18.82
CA LEU A 258 -6.05 -0.46 -19.25
C LEU A 258 -5.17 0.81 -19.23
N ILE A 259 -5.19 1.53 -20.36
CA ILE A 259 -4.46 2.79 -20.61
C ILE A 259 -4.91 3.86 -19.58
N PRO A 260 -4.01 4.77 -19.13
CA PRO A 260 -4.20 5.59 -17.94
C PRO A 260 -5.54 6.32 -17.86
N ALA A 261 -6.12 6.30 -16.66
CA ALA A 261 -7.14 7.26 -16.26
C ALA A 261 -6.45 8.62 -16.10
N PHE A 262 -7.07 9.70 -16.59
CA PHE A 262 -6.53 11.07 -16.64
C PHE A 262 -6.32 11.73 -15.26
N LEU A 263 -5.59 11.11 -14.34
CA LEU A 263 -5.13 11.71 -13.09
C LEU A 263 -3.60 11.71 -13.04
N ASN A 264 -3.02 12.87 -13.39
CA ASN A 264 -1.62 13.17 -13.11
C ASN A 264 -1.52 13.63 -11.65
N LEU A 265 -0.90 12.83 -10.78
CA LEU A 265 -0.56 13.26 -9.43
C LEU A 265 0.75 14.05 -9.50
N VAL A 266 0.70 15.32 -9.11
CA VAL A 266 1.89 16.19 -9.12
C VAL A 266 2.84 15.70 -8.02
N SER A 267 4.04 15.27 -8.44
CA SER A 267 5.16 15.02 -7.52
C SER A 267 5.45 16.28 -6.70
N LEU A 268 5.31 16.19 -5.37
CA LEU A 268 5.77 17.22 -4.44
C LEU A 268 7.30 17.17 -4.34
N THR A 269 7.97 17.62 -5.40
CA THR A 269 9.41 17.85 -5.42
C THR A 269 9.66 19.31 -5.76
N LYS A 270 9.94 20.11 -4.74
CA LYS A 270 10.80 21.28 -4.82
C LYS A 270 11.97 21.09 -3.88
#